data_AF-A0A0S8GB15-F1
#
_entry.id   AF-A0A0S8GB15-F1
#
_cell.length_a   1.000
_cell.length_b   1.000
_cell.length_c   1.000
_cell.angle_alpha   90.00
_cell.angle_beta   90.00
_cell.angle_gamma   90.00
#
_symmetry.space_group_name_H-M   'P 1'
#
loop_
_entity.id
_entity.type
_entity.pdbx_description
1 polymer ?
#
loop_
_entity_poly.entity_id
_entity_poly.type
_entity_poly.pdbx_seq_one_letter_code
_entity_poly.pdbx_strand_id
1 'polypeptide(L)'
;MAESAFAELKRRTLVKSLLWRVIGIVWTWVGAYCIIMIVPPTSRNAPIIATLIVIYHHSTRTIMYYFYERIWAAISWGKYDLREGSYRPMSRSDLLIWTFSTLAAVGFIVFLVLFVAPLVTR
;
A
#
# COMPACT_ATOMS: atom_id res chain seq x y z
N MET A 1 -11.42 -28.49 19.04
CA MET A 1 -11.03 -27.18 18.46
C MET A 1 -11.53 -27.15 17.03
N ALA A 2 -12.63 -26.44 16.77
CA ALA A 2 -13.19 -26.39 15.43
C ALA A 2 -12.45 -25.33 14.62
N GLU A 3 -11.69 -25.79 13.62
CA GLU A 3 -10.99 -24.96 12.66
C GLU A 3 -11.99 -24.11 11.89
N SER A 4 -11.81 -22.80 11.89
CA SER A 4 -12.74 -21.86 11.26
C SER A 4 -12.55 -21.87 9.75
N ALA A 5 -13.39 -22.60 9.02
CA ALA A 5 -13.43 -22.59 7.56
C ALA A 5 -14.15 -21.31 7.08
N PHE A 6 -13.39 -20.28 6.72
CA PHE A 6 -13.92 -19.05 6.12
C PHE A 6 -13.66 -19.05 4.61
N ALA A 7 -14.70 -18.83 3.79
CA ALA A 7 -14.52 -18.59 2.35
C ALA A 7 -14.37 -17.09 2.08
N GLU A 8 -13.38 -16.70 1.27
CA GLU A 8 -13.12 -15.29 0.94
C GLU A 8 -13.85 -14.87 -0.35
N LEU A 9 -14.52 -13.70 -0.32
CA LEU A 9 -15.16 -13.15 -1.51
C LEU A 9 -14.12 -12.72 -2.56
N LYS A 10 -14.35 -13.07 -3.84
CA LYS A 10 -13.52 -12.61 -4.98
C LYS A 10 -13.29 -11.09 -4.98
N ARG A 11 -14.32 -10.32 -4.57
CA ARG A 11 -14.25 -8.85 -4.46
C ARG A 11 -13.25 -8.38 -3.41
N ARG A 12 -13.14 -9.07 -2.27
CA ARG A 12 -12.17 -8.75 -1.20
C ARG A 12 -10.76 -8.98 -1.70
N THR A 13 -10.51 -10.11 -2.38
CA THR A 13 -9.20 -10.40 -2.97
C THR A 13 -8.78 -9.35 -4.02
N LEU A 14 -9.70 -8.90 -4.86
CA LEU A 14 -9.42 -7.82 -5.84
C LEU A 14 -9.08 -6.50 -5.14
N VAL A 15 -9.84 -6.10 -4.11
CA VAL A 15 -9.58 -4.88 -3.35
C VAL A 15 -8.24 -4.99 -2.61
N LYS A 16 -7.94 -6.13 -1.99
CA LYS A 16 -6.65 -6.42 -1.35
C LYS A 16 -5.49 -6.29 -2.35
N SER A 17 -5.65 -6.84 -3.55
CA SER A 17 -4.60 -6.77 -4.56
C SER A 17 -4.38 -5.33 -5.05
N LEU A 18 -5.46 -4.61 -5.36
CA LEU A 18 -5.38 -3.25 -5.87
C LEU A 18 -4.77 -2.27 -4.84
N LEU A 19 -5.21 -2.35 -3.58
CA LEU A 19 -4.65 -1.52 -2.50
C LEU A 19 -3.16 -1.78 -2.29
N TRP A 20 -2.74 -3.04 -2.33
CA TRP A 20 -1.33 -3.39 -2.22
C TRP A 20 -0.49 -2.79 -3.37
N ARG A 21 -1.03 -2.77 -4.59
CA ARG A 21 -0.37 -2.14 -5.75
C ARG A 21 -0.24 -0.64 -5.57
N VAL A 22 -1.30 0.05 -5.17
CA VAL A 22 -1.27 1.51 -4.95
C VAL A 22 -0.24 1.85 -3.88
N ILE A 23 -0.31 1.22 -2.70
CA ILE A 23 0.65 1.44 -1.61
C ILE A 23 2.09 1.21 -2.09
N GLY A 24 2.35 0.13 -2.82
CA GLY A 24 3.68 -0.19 -3.34
C GLY A 24 4.23 0.84 -4.33
N ILE A 25 3.38 1.40 -5.20
CA ILE A 25 3.76 2.46 -6.15
C ILE A 25 4.16 3.72 -5.38
N VAL A 26 3.33 4.18 -4.43
CA VAL A 26 3.64 5.36 -3.61
C VAL A 26 4.92 5.17 -2.84
N TRP A 27 5.05 4.03 -2.16
CA TRP A 27 6.20 3.72 -1.31
C TRP A 27 7.52 3.75 -2.08
N THR A 28 7.52 3.14 -3.27
CA THR A 28 8.72 3.12 -4.12
C THR A 28 9.06 4.50 -4.65
N TRP A 29 8.05 5.28 -5.06
CA TRP A 29 8.25 6.64 -5.56
C TRP A 29 8.82 7.56 -4.47
N VAL A 30 8.24 7.54 -3.27
CA VAL A 30 8.72 8.32 -2.11
C VAL A 30 10.15 7.89 -1.74
N GLY A 31 10.40 6.59 -1.65
CA GLY A 31 11.73 6.06 -1.34
C GLY A 31 12.79 6.47 -2.34
N ALA A 32 12.49 6.36 -3.64
CA ALA A 32 13.39 6.79 -4.71
C ALA A 32 13.68 8.29 -4.63
N TYR A 33 12.65 9.11 -4.40
CA TYR A 33 12.81 10.55 -4.23
C TYR A 33 13.71 10.89 -3.03
N CYS A 34 13.46 10.28 -1.87
CA CYS A 34 14.29 10.47 -0.68
C CYS A 34 15.75 10.06 -0.90
N ILE A 35 15.99 8.92 -1.57
CA ILE A 35 17.35 8.46 -1.88
C ILE A 35 18.07 9.48 -2.75
N ILE A 36 17.42 10.00 -3.81
CA ILE A 36 18.02 11.01 -4.69
C ILE A 36 18.37 12.29 -3.93
N MET A 37 17.52 12.72 -2.99
CA MET A 37 17.79 13.91 -2.16
C MET A 37 18.94 13.70 -1.18
N ILE A 38 19.07 12.52 -0.58
CA ILE A 38 20.08 12.23 0.44
C ILE A 38 21.46 11.99 -0.18
N VAL A 39 21.52 11.37 -1.37
CA VAL A 39 22.81 11.06 -2.02
C VAL A 39 23.47 12.34 -2.55
N PRO A 40 24.71 12.66 -2.10
CA PRO A 40 25.44 13.83 -2.57
C PRO A 40 25.66 13.83 -4.09
N PRO A 41 25.67 15.00 -4.76
CA PRO A 41 25.88 15.08 -6.22
C PRO A 41 27.18 14.42 -6.67
N THR A 42 28.23 14.49 -5.87
CA THR A 42 29.56 13.90 -6.13
C THR A 42 29.53 12.38 -6.24
N SER A 43 28.56 11.73 -5.61
CA SER A 43 28.41 10.27 -5.52
C SER A 43 27.22 9.75 -6.32
N ARG A 44 26.50 10.63 -7.01
CA ARG A 44 25.25 10.33 -7.72
C ARG A 44 25.54 9.71 -9.09
N ASN A 45 25.80 8.41 -9.10
CA ASN A 45 25.83 7.61 -10.33
C ASN A 45 24.60 6.69 -10.42
N ALA A 46 24.20 6.34 -11.65
CA ALA A 46 23.00 5.53 -11.87
C ALA A 46 23.04 4.14 -11.19
N PRO A 47 24.18 3.41 -11.19
CA PRO A 47 24.26 2.09 -10.52
C PRO A 47 24.06 2.15 -9.00
N ILE A 48 24.64 3.15 -8.32
CA ILE A 48 24.51 3.29 -6.85
C ILE A 48 23.06 3.63 -6.50
N ILE A 49 22.45 4.60 -7.20
CA ILE A 49 21.06 4.98 -6.94
C ILE A 49 20.10 3.81 -7.18
N ALA A 50 20.26 3.07 -8.28
CA ALA A 50 19.45 1.89 -8.57
C ALA A 50 19.61 0.82 -7.48
N THR A 51 20.85 0.55 -7.04
CA THR A 51 21.14 -0.42 -5.98
C THR A 51 20.46 -0.03 -4.67
N LEU A 52 20.57 1.25 -4.26
CA LEU A 52 19.93 1.76 -3.05
C LEU A 52 18.40 1.63 -3.12
N ILE A 53 17.80 1.98 -4.26
CA ILE A 53 16.34 1.86 -4.46
C ILE A 53 15.90 0.39 -4.37
N VAL A 54 16.63 -0.54 -5.00
CA VAL A 54 16.30 -1.98 -4.97
C VAL A 54 16.40 -2.53 -3.56
N ILE A 55 17.50 -2.25 -2.85
CA ILE A 55 17.69 -2.70 -1.45
C ILE A 55 16.57 -2.14 -0.57
N TYR A 56 16.29 -0.84 -0.67
CA TYR A 56 15.20 -0.19 0.06
C TYR A 56 13.85 -0.84 -0.25
N HIS A 57 13.50 -0.97 -1.53
CA HIS A 57 12.21 -1.50 -1.96
C HIS A 57 12.00 -2.93 -1.44
N HIS A 58 12.97 -3.82 -1.64
CA HIS A 58 12.79 -5.24 -1.32
C HIS A 58 12.84 -5.52 0.18
N SER A 59 13.72 -4.83 0.93
CA SER A 59 13.82 -4.99 2.39
C SER A 59 12.56 -4.51 3.12
N THR A 60 12.04 -3.35 2.73
CA THR A 60 10.89 -2.74 3.41
C THR A 60 9.55 -3.37 3.01
N ARG A 61 9.44 -3.86 1.76
CA ARG A 61 8.19 -4.45 1.24
C ARG A 61 7.74 -5.68 2.03
N THR A 62 8.68 -6.51 2.49
CA THR A 62 8.37 -7.69 3.32
C THR A 62 7.73 -7.29 4.64
N ILE A 63 8.31 -6.30 5.32
CA ILE A 63 7.79 -5.78 6.58
C ILE A 63 6.41 -5.14 6.37
N MET A 64 6.29 -4.31 5.34
CA MET A 64 5.03 -3.64 5.01
C MET A 64 3.92 -4.64 4.65
N TYR A 65 4.26 -5.74 3.96
CA TYR A 65 3.30 -6.78 3.61
C TYR A 65 2.79 -7.52 4.85
N TYR A 66 3.67 -7.79 5.82
CA TYR A 66 3.27 -8.40 7.09
C TYR A 66 2.23 -7.53 7.83
N PHE A 67 2.50 -6.22 7.97
CA PHE A 67 1.55 -5.30 8.59
C PHE A 67 0.26 -5.16 7.80
N TYR A 68 0.37 -5.11 6.47
CA TYR A 68 -0.79 -5.08 5.57
C TYR A 68 -1.73 -6.26 5.80
N GLU A 69 -1.21 -7.48 5.83
CA GLU A 69 -2.00 -8.67 6.11
C GLU A 69 -2.54 -8.68 7.54
N ARG A 70 -1.80 -8.14 8.52
CA ARG A 70 -2.27 -8.05 9.91
C ARG A 70 -3.47 -7.10 10.04
N ILE A 71 -3.43 -5.96 9.37
CA ILE A 71 -4.56 -5.02 9.28
C ILE A 71 -5.75 -5.71 8.59
N TRP A 72 -5.50 -6.42 7.49
CA TRP A 72 -6.54 -7.16 6.77
C TRP A 72 -7.16 -8.32 7.54
N ALA A 73 -6.42 -8.92 8.47
CA ALA A 73 -6.92 -9.98 9.33
C ALA A 73 -7.96 -9.46 10.33
N ALA A 74 -7.76 -8.24 10.86
CA ALA A 74 -8.67 -7.56 11.78
C ALA A 74 -9.99 -7.15 11.10
N ILE A 75 -9.98 -6.93 9.79
CA ILE A 75 -11.17 -6.57 9.02
C ILE A 75 -12.01 -7.84 8.77
N SER A 76 -13.21 -7.89 9.37
CA SER A 76 -14.17 -9.00 9.20
C SER A 76 -14.95 -8.96 7.89
N TRP A 77 -14.91 -7.84 7.17
CA TRP A 77 -15.62 -7.69 5.89
C TRP A 77 -15.17 -8.73 4.86
N GLY A 78 -16.14 -9.28 4.13
CA GLY A 78 -15.91 -10.18 3.01
C GLY A 78 -15.36 -11.56 3.38
N LYS A 79 -15.44 -11.92 4.67
CA LYS A 79 -15.36 -13.30 5.16
C LYS A 79 -16.78 -13.88 5.15
N TYR A 80 -16.93 -15.07 4.57
CA TYR A 80 -18.18 -15.83 4.66
C TYR A 80 -18.11 -16.75 5.88
N ASP A 81 -19.04 -16.59 6.82
CA ASP A 81 -19.17 -17.51 7.94
C ASP A 81 -20.05 -18.71 7.51
N LEU A 82 -19.42 -19.87 7.34
CA LEU A 82 -20.10 -21.10 6.95
C LEU A 82 -21.10 -21.59 8.00
N ARG A 83 -20.97 -21.18 9.27
CA ARG A 83 -21.86 -21.62 10.36
C ARG A 83 -23.13 -20.81 10.44
N GLU A 84 -23.01 -19.50 10.24
CA GLU A 84 -24.15 -18.58 10.32
C GLU A 84 -24.87 -18.42 8.97
N GLY A 85 -24.30 -18.94 7.88
CA GLY A 85 -24.84 -18.76 6.52
C GLY A 85 -24.94 -17.29 6.11
N SER A 86 -24.21 -16.40 6.81
CA SER A 86 -24.36 -14.97 6.70
C SER A 86 -23.10 -14.35 6.09
N TYR A 87 -23.30 -13.48 5.11
CA TYR A 87 -22.26 -12.56 4.68
C TYR A 87 -22.27 -11.37 5.63
N ARG A 88 -21.10 -10.94 6.10
CA ARG A 88 -20.97 -9.61 6.73
C ARG A 88 -20.70 -8.57 5.64
N PRO A 89 -21.73 -7.85 5.14
CA PRO A 89 -21.55 -6.77 4.19
C PRO A 89 -20.76 -5.62 4.83
N MET A 90 -20.14 -4.79 4.00
CA MET A 90 -19.40 -3.62 4.47
C MET A 90 -20.40 -2.62 5.08
N SER A 91 -20.16 -2.17 6.31
CA SER A 91 -20.93 -1.07 6.89
C SER A 91 -20.69 0.21 6.08
N ARG A 92 -21.70 1.08 5.95
CA ARG A 92 -21.59 2.32 5.16
C ARG A 92 -20.51 3.27 5.69
N SER A 93 -20.24 3.23 6.99
CA SER A 93 -19.17 3.97 7.66
C SER A 93 -17.78 3.44 7.28
N ASP A 94 -17.62 2.11 7.17
CA ASP A 94 -16.36 1.51 6.73
C ASP A 94 -16.08 1.89 5.28
N LEU A 95 -17.09 1.80 4.41
CA LEU A 95 -16.97 2.21 3.01
C LEU A 95 -16.46 3.65 2.87
N LEU A 96 -16.98 4.58 3.69
CA LEU A 96 -16.54 5.97 3.68
C LEU A 96 -15.11 6.14 4.18
N ILE A 97 -14.72 5.46 5.27
CA ILE A 97 -13.35 5.50 5.80
C ILE A 97 -12.35 4.95 4.78
N TRP A 98 -12.69 3.86 4.09
CA TRP A 98 -11.86 3.26 3.05
C TRP A 98 -11.79 4.11 1.79
N THR A 99 -12.90 4.75 1.39
CA THR A 99 -12.95 5.64 0.22
C THR A 99 -12.18 6.94 0.47
N PHE A 100 -12.33 7.53 1.66
CA PHE A 100 -11.57 8.71 2.06
C PHE A 100 -10.08 8.41 2.18
N SER A 101 -9.71 7.29 2.77
CA SER A 101 -8.29 6.90 2.88
C SER A 101 -7.66 6.67 1.51
N THR A 102 -8.41 6.08 0.57
CA THR A 102 -7.94 5.87 -0.82
C THR A 102 -7.81 7.19 -1.58
N LEU A 103 -8.79 8.08 -1.46
CA LEU A 103 -8.76 9.41 -2.09
C LEU A 103 -7.67 10.31 -1.50
N ALA A 104 -7.47 10.28 -0.19
CA ALA A 104 -6.40 11.01 0.48
C ALA A 104 -5.02 10.51 0.05
N ALA A 105 -4.83 9.19 -0.08
CA ALA A 105 -3.60 8.62 -0.62
C ALA A 105 -3.36 9.08 -2.06
N VAL A 106 -4.38 9.02 -2.93
CA VAL A 106 -4.29 9.51 -4.32
C VAL A 106 -3.97 11.00 -4.38
N GLY A 107 -4.67 11.82 -3.60
CA GLY A 107 -4.43 13.26 -3.52
C GLY A 107 -3.03 13.60 -3.02
N PHE A 108 -2.52 12.86 -2.05
CA PHE A 108 -1.17 13.03 -1.51
C PHE A 108 -0.09 12.68 -2.55
N ILE A 109 -0.29 11.62 -3.35
CA ILE A 109 0.60 11.28 -4.48
C ILE A 109 0.61 12.40 -5.51
N VAL A 110 -0.58 12.89 -5.91
CA VAL A 110 -0.70 13.96 -6.90
C VAL A 110 -0.05 15.25 -6.39
N PHE A 111 -0.29 15.61 -5.13
CA PHE A 111 0.36 16.75 -4.47
C PHE A 111 1.88 16.61 -4.50
N LEU A 112 2.41 15.46 -4.11
CA LEU A 112 3.84 15.21 -4.09
C LEU A 112 4.45 15.29 -5.50
N VAL A 113 3.79 14.77 -6.53
CA VAL A 113 4.24 14.92 -7.93
C VAL A 113 4.28 16.39 -8.36
N LEU A 114 3.22 17.16 -8.05
CA LEU A 114 3.13 18.58 -8.41
C LEU A 114 4.11 19.47 -7.63
N PHE A 115 4.42 19.12 -6.38
CA PHE A 115 5.34 19.88 -5.53
C PHE A 115 6.81 19.55 -5.80
N VAL A 116 7.13 18.29 -6.12
CA VAL A 116 8.49 17.83 -6.39
C VAL A 116 8.96 18.20 -7.81
N ALA A 117 8.09 18.14 -8.82
CA ALA A 117 8.47 18.40 -10.21
C ALA A 117 9.13 19.78 -10.45
N PRO A 118 8.66 20.89 -9.82
CA PRO A 118 9.30 22.20 -9.93
C PRO A 118 10.61 22.34 -9.13
N LEU A 119 10.83 21.47 -8.12
CA LEU A 119 12.05 21.49 -7.28
C LEU A 119 13.24 20.76 -7.94
N VAL A 120 12.98 19.90 -8.93
CA VAL A 120 14.03 19.16 -9.67
C VAL A 120 14.53 19.95 -10.89
N THR A 121 13.76 20.92 -11.36
CA THR A 121 14.07 21.74 -12.55
C THR A 121 14.74 23.08 -12.24
N ARG A 122 15.06 23.34 -10.96
CA ARG A 122 15.91 24.46 -10.50
C ARG A 122 17.22 23.93 -9.95
#